data_AF-A0A2V8Z1F5-F1
#
_entry.id   AF-A0A2V8Z1F5-F1
#
_cell.length_a   1.000
_cell.length_b   1.000
_cell.length_c   1.000
_cell.angle_alpha   90.00
_cell.angle_beta   90.00
_cell.angle_gamma   90.00
#
_symmetry.space_group_name_H-M   'P 1'
#
loop_
_entity.id
_entity.type
_entity.pdbx_description
1 polymer ?
#
loop_
_entity_poly.entity_id
_entity_poly.type
_entity_poly.pdbx_seq_one_letter_code
_entity_poly.pdbx_strand_id
1 'polypeptide(L)'
;MILAWCLVAVAPLIILIGTIRRWRRTTPRIIAPAWGSYLAIVSIALVGLSELRWFVFGIKVAVSGQLTSLALMRNTETARLWAFVAPDIASDFFNVGSLMIRRCLSSGLVLLVSCLVVYPQASLNKSVWKSVEFAIVKFNDEAPKSWSMYHTEKKGLLLVRLWKRYLLVDVKEQEVYEVDPQTVKPAGHNVEWSLADKPSEPLETPEWKTRDVGPMEQFSFRLGKNGYVLQLQIPLKPNGQPMY
;
A
#
# COMPACT_ATOMS: atom_id res chain seq x y z
N MET A 1 -18.41 1.01 -36.77
CA MET A 1 -18.74 1.56 -35.44
C MET A 1 -18.61 0.53 -34.32
N ILE A 2 -19.24 -0.65 -34.40
CA ILE A 2 -19.23 -1.69 -33.33
C ILE A 2 -17.82 -2.09 -32.85
N LEU A 3 -16.84 -2.21 -33.75
CA LEU A 3 -15.44 -2.53 -33.42
C LEU A 3 -14.76 -1.49 -32.52
N ALA A 4 -15.05 -0.20 -32.68
CA ALA A 4 -14.49 0.85 -31.83
C ALA A 4 -15.03 0.77 -30.40
N TRP A 5 -16.28 0.32 -30.24
CA TRP A 5 -16.92 0.17 -28.93
C TRP A 5 -16.41 -1.06 -28.15
N CYS A 6 -16.08 -2.15 -28.84
CA CYS A 6 -15.43 -3.30 -28.20
C CYS A 6 -14.07 -2.92 -27.59
N LEU A 7 -13.28 -2.07 -28.26
CA LEU A 7 -11.98 -1.63 -27.75
C LEU A 7 -12.11 -0.80 -26.47
N VAL A 8 -13.11 0.09 -26.40
CA VAL A 8 -13.36 0.93 -25.22
C VAL A 8 -13.82 0.11 -24.02
N ALA A 9 -14.62 -0.94 -24.23
CA ALA A 9 -15.08 -1.80 -23.14
C ALA A 9 -14.00 -2.79 -22.64
N VAL A 10 -13.15 -3.29 -23.53
CA VAL A 10 -12.18 -4.35 -23.22
C VAL A 10 -10.86 -3.78 -22.67
N ALA A 11 -10.46 -2.59 -23.10
CA ALA A 11 -9.22 -1.94 -22.64
C ALA A 11 -9.10 -1.80 -21.10
N PRO A 12 -10.09 -1.29 -20.35
CA PRO A 12 -9.97 -1.15 -18.89
C PRO A 12 -9.88 -2.50 -18.17
N LEU A 13 -10.53 -3.54 -18.69
CA LEU A 13 -10.45 -4.91 -18.17
C LEU A 13 -9.04 -5.49 -18.34
N ILE A 14 -8.41 -5.27 -19.50
CA ILE A 14 -7.03 -5.71 -19.76
C ILE A 14 -6.05 -4.98 -18.82
N ILE A 15 -6.24 -3.68 -18.60
CA ILE A 15 -5.41 -2.88 -17.68
C ILE A 15 -5.59 -3.37 -16.23
N LEU A 16 -6.82 -3.66 -15.80
CA LEU A 16 -7.11 -4.20 -14.47
C LEU A 16 -6.44 -5.57 -14.26
N ILE A 17 -6.55 -6.48 -15.24
CA ILE A 17 -5.92 -7.81 -15.16
C ILE A 17 -4.39 -7.67 -15.15
N GLY A 18 -3.83 -6.76 -15.96
CA GLY A 18 -2.39 -6.48 -16.00
C GLY A 18 -1.85 -5.94 -14.68
N THR A 19 -2.57 -5.02 -14.06
CA THR A 19 -2.19 -4.43 -12.75
C THR A 19 -2.26 -5.46 -11.63
N ILE A 20 -3.32 -6.29 -11.57
CA ILE A 20 -3.42 -7.41 -10.61
C ILE A 20 -2.28 -8.41 -10.81
N ARG A 21 -1.97 -8.77 -12.05
CA ARG A 21 -0.90 -9.74 -12.36
C ARG A 21 0.49 -9.20 -12.01
N ARG A 22 0.73 -7.91 -12.24
CA ARG A 22 1.98 -7.22 -11.86
C ARG A 22 2.11 -7.11 -10.34
N TRP A 23 1.02 -6.79 -9.65
CA TRP A 23 0.97 -6.75 -8.19
C TRP A 23 1.27 -8.13 -7.58
N ARG A 24 0.67 -9.19 -8.12
CA ARG A 24 0.94 -10.57 -7.67
C ARG A 24 2.39 -11.03 -7.86
N ARG A 25 3.12 -10.47 -8.84
CA ARG A 25 4.55 -10.78 -9.06
C ARG A 25 5.50 -9.98 -8.18
N THR A 26 5.09 -8.81 -7.70
CA THR A 26 5.97 -7.87 -6.99
C THR A 26 5.74 -7.83 -5.48
N THR A 27 4.69 -8.48 -4.98
CA THR A 27 4.41 -8.51 -3.54
C THR A 27 5.09 -9.73 -2.92
N PRO A 28 6.13 -9.56 -2.06
CA PRO A 28 6.65 -10.67 -1.26
C PRO A 28 5.54 -11.16 -0.33
N ARG A 29 5.57 -12.45 0.05
CA ARG A 29 4.55 -13.12 0.88
C ARG A 29 4.44 -12.47 2.27
N ILE A 30 3.76 -11.34 2.38
CA ILE A 30 3.50 -10.66 3.64
C ILE A 30 2.15 -11.19 4.17
N ILE A 31 2.20 -11.87 5.31
CA ILE A 31 1.09 -12.58 5.97
C ILE A 31 0.11 -11.60 6.70
N ALA A 32 0.28 -10.28 6.56
CA ALA A 32 -0.60 -9.30 7.20
C ALA A 32 -1.54 -8.63 6.18
N PRO A 33 -2.86 -8.51 6.48
CA PRO A 33 -3.81 -7.86 5.58
C PRO A 33 -3.55 -6.35 5.52
N ALA A 34 -3.02 -5.88 4.39
CA ALA A 34 -2.87 -4.46 4.11
C ALA A 34 -4.26 -3.85 3.75
N TRP A 35 -5.04 -3.49 4.78
CA TRP A 35 -6.38 -2.91 4.65
C TRP A 35 -6.46 -1.71 3.68
N GLY A 36 -5.40 -0.93 3.56
CA GLY A 36 -5.33 0.22 2.64
C GLY A 36 -5.41 -0.17 1.16
N SER A 37 -4.81 -1.29 0.76
CA SER A 37 -4.83 -1.74 -0.64
C SER A 37 -6.21 -2.22 -1.07
N TYR A 38 -6.98 -2.79 -0.15
CA TYR A 38 -8.35 -3.24 -0.45
C TYR A 38 -9.30 -2.07 -0.66
N LEU A 39 -9.18 -0.98 0.11
CA LEU A 39 -9.99 0.23 -0.08
C LEU A 39 -9.73 0.88 -1.45
N ALA A 40 -8.48 0.92 -1.91
CA ALA A 40 -8.15 1.43 -3.24
C ALA A 40 -8.76 0.56 -4.36
N ILE A 41 -8.68 -0.78 -4.23
CA ILE A 41 -9.26 -1.71 -5.21
C ILE A 41 -10.79 -1.59 -5.24
N VAL A 42 -11.44 -1.50 -4.08
CA VAL A 42 -12.90 -1.32 -3.97
C VAL A 42 -13.33 0.01 -4.57
N SER A 43 -12.57 1.09 -4.36
CA SER A 43 -12.87 2.40 -4.93
C SER A 43 -12.81 2.39 -6.45
N ILE A 44 -11.77 1.77 -7.02
CA ILE A 44 -11.63 1.61 -8.48
C ILE A 44 -12.79 0.77 -9.06
N ALA A 45 -13.18 -0.31 -8.37
CA ALA A 45 -14.30 -1.15 -8.78
C ALA A 45 -15.65 -0.40 -8.74
N LEU A 46 -15.89 0.41 -7.71
CA LEU A 46 -17.10 1.22 -7.58
C LEU A 46 -17.21 2.28 -8.67
N VAL A 47 -16.11 2.96 -8.99
CA VAL A 47 -16.08 3.93 -10.11
C VAL A 47 -16.36 3.22 -11.42
N GLY A 48 -15.71 2.07 -11.68
CA GLY A 48 -15.98 1.27 -12.88
C GLY A 48 -17.44 0.80 -13.01
N LEU A 49 -18.05 0.38 -11.90
CA LEU A 49 -19.47 -0.01 -11.86
C LEU A 49 -20.42 1.17 -12.09
N SER A 50 -20.07 2.36 -11.62
CA SER A 50 -20.88 3.56 -11.82
C SER A 50 -20.94 3.99 -13.29
N GLU A 51 -19.83 3.88 -14.02
CA GLU A 51 -19.76 4.15 -15.46
C GLU A 51 -20.53 3.12 -16.28
N LEU A 52 -20.49 1.84 -15.88
CA LEU A 52 -21.24 0.77 -16.54
C LEU A 52 -22.75 0.99 -16.47
N ARG A 53 -23.25 1.56 -15.36
CA ARG A 53 -24.68 1.84 -15.17
C ARG A 53 -25.17 2.93 -16.13
N TRP A 54 -24.37 3.98 -16.36
CA TRP A 54 -24.68 5.01 -17.34
C TRP A 54 -24.67 4.46 -18.78
N PHE A 55 -23.76 3.54 -19.07
CA PHE A 55 -23.69 2.88 -20.37
C PHE A 55 -24.95 2.04 -20.67
N VAL A 56 -25.40 1.21 -19.71
CA VAL A 56 -26.63 0.42 -19.85
C VAL A 56 -27.86 1.32 -20.01
N PHE A 57 -27.90 2.44 -19.30
CA PHE A 57 -28.99 3.42 -19.43
C PHE A 57 -29.02 4.07 -20.83
N GLY A 58 -27.85 4.46 -21.35
CA GLY A 58 -27.74 5.01 -22.71
C GLY A 58 -28.21 4.04 -23.80
N ILE A 59 -27.85 2.76 -23.71
CA ILE A 59 -28.33 1.74 -24.65
C ILE A 59 -29.85 1.60 -24.58
N LYS A 60 -30.42 1.55 -23.36
CA LYS A 60 -31.87 1.39 -23.18
C LYS A 60 -32.65 2.55 -23.79
N VAL A 61 -32.17 3.79 -23.63
CA VAL A 61 -32.77 4.99 -24.23
C VAL A 61 -32.70 4.92 -25.77
N ALA A 62 -31.54 4.56 -26.32
CA ALA A 62 -31.36 4.43 -27.77
C ALA A 62 -32.29 3.35 -28.38
N VAL A 63 -32.38 2.18 -27.74
CA VAL A 63 -33.25 1.09 -28.20
C VAL A 63 -34.73 1.46 -28.06
N SER A 64 -35.14 2.14 -26.99
CA SER A 64 -36.52 2.61 -26.85
C SER A 64 -36.91 3.66 -27.88
N GLY A 65 -35.99 4.57 -28.25
CA GLY A 65 -36.20 5.55 -29.31
C GLY A 65 -36.40 4.90 -30.69
N GLN A 66 -35.68 3.81 -30.95
CA GLN A 66 -35.80 3.03 -32.19
C GLN A 66 -37.09 2.18 -32.25
N LEU A 67 -37.59 1.69 -31.11
CA LEU A 67 -38.87 0.98 -31.07
C LEU A 67 -40.06 1.92 -31.32
N THR A 68 -40.01 3.16 -30.83
CA THR A 68 -41.03 4.18 -31.14
C THR A 68 -41.02 4.59 -32.61
N SER A 69 -39.87 4.61 -33.28
CA SER A 69 -39.81 4.90 -34.72
C SER A 69 -40.30 3.74 -35.60
N LEU A 70 -40.11 2.48 -35.15
CA LEU A 70 -40.57 1.29 -35.89
C LEU A 70 -42.07 1.00 -35.68
N ALA A 71 -42.64 1.33 -34.52
CA ALA A 71 -44.09 1.23 -34.29
C ALA A 71 -44.90 2.23 -35.12
N LEU A 72 -44.29 3.37 -35.50
CA LEU A 72 -44.91 4.40 -36.33
C LEU A 72 -44.92 4.08 -37.84
N MET A 73 -44.21 3.03 -38.27
CA MET A 73 -44.15 2.63 -39.69
C MET A 73 -45.16 1.54 -40.07
N ARG A 74 -46.05 1.10 -39.16
CA ARG A 74 -47.08 0.08 -39.41
C ARG A 74 -48.52 0.59 -39.24
N ASN A 75 -48.76 1.87 -39.55
CA ASN A 75 -50.13 2.39 -39.70
C ASN A 75 -50.15 3.53 -40.72
N THR A 76 -50.45 3.19 -41.97
CA THR A 76 -50.44 4.08 -43.15
C THR A 76 -51.56 5.12 -43.17
N GLU A 77 -52.42 5.19 -42.15
CA GLU A 77 -53.56 6.12 -42.10
C GLU A 77 -53.29 7.39 -41.26
N THR A 78 -52.19 7.46 -40.50
CA THR A 78 -51.93 8.61 -39.61
C THR A 78 -50.91 9.63 -40.16
N ALA A 79 -50.37 9.40 -41.36
CA ALA A 79 -49.35 10.25 -41.99
C ALA A 79 -49.88 11.61 -42.49
N ARG A 80 -51.19 11.88 -42.44
CA ARG A 80 -51.77 13.16 -42.90
C ARG A 80 -52.01 14.20 -41.81
N LEU A 81 -51.89 13.84 -40.52
CA LEU A 81 -52.17 14.77 -39.42
C LEU A 81 -50.93 15.35 -38.72
N TRP A 82 -49.71 14.93 -39.09
CA TRP A 82 -48.48 15.43 -38.49
C TRP A 82 -47.67 16.40 -39.35
N ALA A 83 -48.14 16.73 -40.57
CA ALA A 83 -47.47 17.70 -41.43
C ALA A 83 -47.52 19.17 -40.92
N PHE A 84 -48.20 19.43 -39.80
CA PHE A 84 -48.32 20.78 -39.21
C PHE A 84 -47.65 20.96 -37.84
N VAL A 85 -47.02 19.94 -37.27
CA VAL A 85 -46.30 20.06 -35.99
C VAL A 85 -44.98 19.31 -36.06
N ALA A 86 -43.94 19.98 -36.58
CA ALA A 86 -42.56 19.96 -36.08
C ALA A 86 -41.53 20.32 -37.16
N PRO A 87 -41.13 21.61 -37.27
CA PRO A 87 -39.80 21.95 -37.78
C PRO A 87 -38.73 21.90 -36.67
N ASP A 88 -39.11 21.90 -35.38
CA ASP A 88 -38.15 22.21 -34.30
C ASP A 88 -37.42 21.02 -33.67
N ILE A 89 -37.90 19.78 -33.79
CA ILE A 89 -37.30 18.64 -33.05
C ILE A 89 -35.99 18.14 -33.68
N ALA A 90 -35.66 18.53 -34.91
CA ALA A 90 -34.41 18.14 -35.56
C ALA A 90 -33.19 18.93 -35.08
N SER A 91 -33.38 20.08 -34.42
CA SER A 91 -32.28 20.94 -33.97
C SER A 91 -31.74 20.58 -32.57
N ASP A 92 -32.50 19.84 -31.76
CA ASP A 92 -32.09 19.45 -30.41
C ASP A 92 -31.11 18.26 -30.39
N PHE A 93 -31.08 17.41 -31.43
CA PHE A 93 -30.16 16.28 -31.48
C PHE A 93 -28.69 16.67 -31.73
N PHE A 94 -28.44 17.85 -32.32
CA PHE A 94 -27.07 18.33 -32.55
C PHE A 94 -26.48 19.09 -31.35
N ASN A 95 -27.29 19.55 -30.40
CA ASN A 95 -26.82 20.28 -29.22
C ASN A 95 -26.45 19.39 -28.02
N VAL A 96 -26.93 18.15 -27.96
CA VAL A 96 -26.56 17.21 -26.87
C VAL A 96 -25.12 16.67 -27.04
N GLY A 97 -24.61 16.63 -28.28
CA GLY A 97 -23.24 16.19 -28.56
C GLY A 97 -22.14 17.17 -28.09
N SER A 98 -22.42 18.49 -28.07
CA SER A 98 -21.42 19.50 -27.70
C SER A 98 -21.28 19.70 -26.19
N LEU A 99 -22.32 19.35 -25.42
CA LEU A 99 -22.33 19.42 -23.95
C LEU A 99 -21.58 18.24 -23.29
N MET A 100 -21.47 17.09 -23.96
CA MET A 100 -20.64 15.98 -23.48
C MET A 100 -19.15 16.21 -23.70
N ILE A 101 -18.74 16.90 -24.77
CA ILE A 101 -17.31 17.17 -25.04
C ILE A 101 -16.74 18.23 -24.09
N ARG A 102 -17.53 19.24 -23.69
CA ARG A 102 -17.10 20.26 -22.73
C ARG A 102 -16.91 19.75 -21.31
N ARG A 103 -17.62 18.69 -20.89
CA ARG A 103 -17.46 18.12 -19.54
C ARG A 103 -16.35 17.09 -19.42
N CYS A 104 -15.90 16.48 -20.52
CA CYS A 104 -14.68 15.67 -20.53
C CYS A 104 -13.41 16.53 -20.37
N LEU A 105 -13.41 17.76 -20.88
CA LEU A 105 -12.30 18.70 -20.70
C LEU A 105 -12.18 19.26 -19.28
N SER A 106 -13.28 19.36 -18.52
CA SER A 106 -13.24 19.73 -17.10
C SER A 106 -12.92 18.56 -16.15
N SER A 107 -13.21 17.32 -16.55
CA SER A 107 -12.92 16.13 -15.73
C SER A 107 -11.50 15.58 -15.92
N GLY A 108 -10.83 15.90 -17.04
CA GLY A 108 -9.43 15.54 -17.25
C GLY A 108 -8.45 16.34 -16.37
N LEU A 109 -8.79 17.58 -16.00
CA LEU A 109 -7.92 18.44 -15.19
C LEU A 109 -8.02 18.16 -13.68
N VAL A 110 -9.09 17.50 -13.22
CA VAL A 110 -9.23 17.08 -11.81
C VAL A 110 -8.52 15.74 -11.53
N LEU A 111 -8.34 14.88 -12.54
CA LEU A 111 -7.61 13.61 -12.42
C LEU A 111 -6.08 13.76 -12.53
N LEU A 112 -5.57 14.88 -13.07
CA LEU A 112 -4.13 15.17 -13.12
C LEU A 112 -3.60 15.76 -11.81
N VAL A 113 -4.46 16.28 -10.93
CA VAL A 113 -4.09 16.85 -9.62
C VAL A 113 -4.12 15.80 -8.50
N SER A 114 -4.79 14.66 -8.69
CA SER A 114 -4.88 13.60 -7.67
C SER A 114 -3.74 12.56 -7.74
N CYS A 115 -2.84 12.65 -8.72
CA CYS A 115 -1.65 11.79 -8.81
C CYS A 115 -0.42 12.30 -8.04
N LEU A 116 -0.47 13.51 -7.51
CA LEU A 116 0.57 14.04 -6.64
C LEU A 116 0.07 13.94 -5.19
N VAL A 117 0.84 13.28 -4.35
CA VAL A 117 0.64 13.16 -2.89
C VAL A 117 -0.30 12.03 -2.45
N VAL A 118 0.01 10.81 -2.88
CA VAL A 118 0.09 9.71 -1.90
C VAL A 118 1.56 9.34 -1.79
N TYR A 119 2.34 10.26 -1.22
CA TYR A 119 3.51 9.80 -0.49
C TYR A 119 2.97 8.96 0.66
N PRO A 120 3.47 7.75 0.91
CA PRO A 120 3.27 7.14 2.20
C PRO A 120 3.86 8.14 3.19
N GLN A 121 3.01 8.85 3.93
CA GLN A 121 3.48 9.42 5.18
C GLN A 121 3.85 8.19 5.99
N ALA A 122 5.15 7.90 6.03
CA ALA A 122 5.74 7.13 7.10
C ALA A 122 5.24 7.84 8.35
N SER A 123 4.18 7.29 8.93
CA SER A 123 3.51 7.87 10.06
C SER A 123 4.59 8.20 11.07
N LEU A 124 4.69 9.47 11.44
CA LEU A 124 5.57 9.99 12.49
C LEU A 124 5.08 9.49 13.87
N ASN A 125 4.76 8.20 13.94
CA ASN A 125 4.33 7.51 15.13
C ASN A 125 5.61 7.15 15.88
N LYS A 126 6.03 8.08 16.73
CA LYS A 126 7.07 7.86 17.74
C LYS A 126 6.73 6.54 18.44
N SER A 127 7.54 5.53 18.16
CA SER A 127 7.29 4.18 18.67
C SER A 127 7.91 4.11 20.06
N VAL A 128 7.13 3.65 21.03
CA VAL A 128 7.63 3.42 22.39
C VAL A 128 8.30 2.05 22.41
N TRP A 129 9.56 2.02 22.79
CA TRP A 129 10.40 0.84 22.93
C TRP A 129 10.49 0.46 24.40
N LYS A 130 10.09 -0.76 24.73
CA LYS A 130 10.06 -1.31 26.08
C LYS A 130 11.36 -2.04 26.38
N SER A 131 11.87 -1.93 27.61
CA SER A 131 13.08 -2.63 28.03
C SER A 131 12.86 -4.14 28.12
N VAL A 132 13.84 -4.93 27.68
CA VAL A 132 13.88 -6.39 27.84
C VAL A 132 14.74 -6.72 29.06
N GLU A 133 14.12 -7.17 30.15
CA GLU A 133 14.80 -7.36 31.46
C GLU A 133 15.75 -8.58 31.50
N PHE A 134 15.45 -9.63 30.74
CA PHE A 134 16.12 -10.94 30.84
C PHE A 134 17.00 -11.27 29.63
N ALA A 135 17.34 -10.29 28.80
CA ALA A 135 18.28 -10.48 27.70
C ALA A 135 19.71 -10.62 28.24
N ILE A 136 20.60 -11.25 27.48
CA ILE A 136 22.04 -11.25 27.75
C ILE A 136 22.76 -10.77 26.52
N VAL A 137 23.66 -9.80 26.68
CA VAL A 137 24.50 -9.28 25.61
C VAL A 137 25.96 -9.61 25.90
N LYS A 138 26.67 -10.14 24.90
CA LYS A 138 28.13 -10.33 24.95
C LYS A 138 28.77 -9.61 23.78
N PHE A 139 29.81 -8.84 24.05
CA PHE A 139 30.61 -8.13 23.07
C PHE A 139 32.03 -8.69 23.12
N ASN A 140 32.48 -9.30 22.01
CA ASN A 140 33.73 -10.08 21.93
C ASN A 140 33.85 -11.13 23.05
N ASP A 141 32.79 -11.92 23.24
CA ASP A 141 32.67 -12.95 24.30
C ASP A 141 32.68 -12.43 25.76
N GLU A 142 32.81 -11.11 25.96
CA GLU A 142 32.74 -10.47 27.28
C GLU A 142 31.40 -9.77 27.51
N ALA A 143 30.95 -9.70 28.77
CA ALA A 143 29.78 -8.92 29.13
C ALA A 143 30.12 -7.41 29.07
N PRO A 144 29.42 -6.59 28.25
CA PRO A 144 29.73 -5.17 28.16
C PRO A 144 29.39 -4.44 29.46
N LYS A 145 30.23 -3.46 29.85
CA LYS A 145 30.08 -2.71 31.11
C LYS A 145 28.72 -2.03 31.31
N SER A 146 28.09 -1.58 30.22
CA SER A 146 26.77 -0.92 30.25
C SER A 146 26.04 -1.24 28.96
N TRP A 147 24.91 -1.92 29.09
CA TRP A 147 24.06 -2.26 27.97
C TRP A 147 22.59 -2.25 28.39
N SER A 148 21.71 -2.05 27.42
CA SER A 148 20.26 -2.20 27.59
C SER A 148 19.67 -2.64 26.26
N MET A 149 18.67 -3.51 26.29
CA MET A 149 17.97 -3.96 25.09
C MET A 149 16.52 -3.51 25.17
N TYR A 150 16.01 -2.98 24.07
CA TYR A 150 14.63 -2.54 23.95
C TYR A 150 13.95 -3.24 22.79
N HIS A 151 12.67 -3.52 22.94
CA HIS A 151 11.84 -4.09 21.90
C HIS A 151 10.66 -3.16 21.61
N THR A 152 10.17 -3.21 20.38
CA THR A 152 8.92 -2.55 20.01
C THR A 152 7.79 -3.59 19.95
N GLU A 153 6.56 -3.14 19.69
CA GLU A 153 5.42 -4.04 19.43
C GLU A 153 5.64 -4.90 18.18
N LYS A 154 6.49 -4.45 17.26
CA LYS A 154 6.90 -5.22 16.09
C LYS A 154 7.92 -6.29 16.46
N LYS A 155 7.50 -7.55 16.38
CA LYS A 155 8.39 -8.71 16.55
C LYS A 155 9.54 -8.69 15.53
N GLY A 156 10.75 -8.98 16.00
CA GLY A 156 11.97 -9.06 15.19
C GLY A 156 12.79 -7.77 15.10
N LEU A 157 12.33 -6.67 15.70
CA LEU A 157 13.08 -5.42 15.79
C LEU A 157 13.53 -5.18 17.23
N LEU A 158 14.83 -5.02 17.40
CA LEU A 158 15.47 -4.83 18.69
C LEU A 158 16.35 -3.59 18.63
N LEU A 159 16.28 -2.75 19.65
CA LEU A 159 17.17 -1.61 19.83
C LEU A 159 18.12 -1.93 20.98
N VAL A 160 19.39 -2.14 20.67
CA VAL A 160 20.43 -2.48 21.64
C VAL A 160 21.26 -1.24 21.91
N ARG A 161 21.23 -0.76 23.14
CA ARG A 161 22.14 0.26 23.64
C ARG A 161 23.41 -0.41 24.12
N LEU A 162 24.54 -0.08 23.51
CA LEU A 162 25.88 -0.48 23.93
C LEU A 162 26.68 0.77 24.26
N TRP A 163 26.93 0.99 25.55
CA TRP A 163 27.62 2.18 26.05
C TRP A 163 26.94 3.50 25.61
N LYS A 164 27.51 4.20 24.62
CA LYS A 164 27.01 5.46 24.05
C LYS A 164 26.37 5.28 22.67
N ARG A 165 26.34 4.05 22.12
CA ARG A 165 25.85 3.76 20.78
C ARG A 165 24.53 2.99 20.86
N TYR A 166 23.64 3.26 19.92
CA TYR A 166 22.41 2.50 19.75
C TYR A 166 22.52 1.71 18.45
N LEU A 167 22.21 0.42 18.52
CA LEU A 167 22.19 -0.47 17.38
C LEU A 167 20.76 -0.95 17.19
N LEU A 168 20.17 -0.68 16.04
CA LEU A 168 18.92 -1.28 15.64
C LEU A 168 19.22 -2.60 14.92
N VAL A 169 18.76 -3.70 15.49
CA VAL A 169 18.93 -5.05 14.97
C VAL A 169 17.60 -5.51 14.40
N ASP A 170 17.56 -5.77 13.10
CA ASP A 170 16.46 -6.44 12.42
C ASP A 170 16.80 -7.92 12.26
N VAL A 171 16.20 -8.74 13.11
CA VAL A 171 16.45 -10.18 13.13
C VAL A 171 15.88 -10.87 11.88
N LYS A 172 14.86 -10.28 11.23
CA LYS A 172 14.21 -10.88 10.06
C LYS A 172 15.04 -10.72 8.81
N GLU A 173 15.55 -9.50 8.61
CA GLU A 173 16.39 -9.18 7.46
C GLU A 173 17.87 -9.51 7.72
N GLN A 174 18.24 -9.85 8.97
CA GLN A 174 19.62 -10.09 9.41
C GLN A 174 20.52 -8.87 9.22
N GLU A 175 19.95 -7.69 9.46
CA GLU A 175 20.60 -6.40 9.26
C GLU A 175 20.74 -5.65 10.59
N VAL A 176 21.80 -4.86 10.69
CA VAL A 176 22.05 -4.03 11.85
C VAL A 176 22.31 -2.61 11.39
N TYR A 177 21.74 -1.64 12.10
CA TYR A 177 21.85 -0.22 11.77
C TYR A 177 22.39 0.53 12.97
N GLU A 178 23.29 1.48 12.74
CA GLU A 178 23.79 2.36 13.79
C GLU A 178 22.88 3.58 13.94
N VAL A 179 22.19 3.66 15.08
CA VAL A 179 21.29 4.76 15.39
C VAL A 179 22.04 5.83 16.17
N ASP A 180 21.88 7.08 15.74
CA ASP A 180 22.44 8.23 16.45
C ASP A 180 21.75 8.38 17.83
N PRO A 181 22.51 8.33 18.94
CA PRO A 181 21.96 8.53 20.28
C PRO A 181 21.18 9.83 20.46
N GLN A 182 21.43 10.87 19.66
CA GLN A 182 20.72 12.15 19.76
C GLN A 182 19.25 12.05 19.31
N THR A 183 18.94 11.11 18.43
CA THR A 183 17.57 10.87 17.94
C THR A 183 16.73 10.10 18.96
N VAL A 184 17.39 9.42 19.90
CA VAL A 184 16.78 8.51 20.87
C VAL A 184 16.39 9.28 22.12
N LYS A 185 15.09 9.35 22.43
CA LYS A 185 14.60 10.05 23.63
C LYS A 185 14.36 9.05 24.76
N PRO A 186 15.10 9.14 25.88
CA PRO A 186 14.83 8.27 27.02
C PRO A 186 13.48 8.63 27.66
N ALA A 187 12.64 7.63 27.91
CA ALA A 187 11.31 7.75 28.52
C ALA A 187 11.24 6.84 29.76
N GLY A 188 11.94 7.22 30.83
CA GLY A 188 12.07 6.41 32.04
C GLY A 188 12.85 5.12 31.78
N HIS A 189 12.21 3.96 31.99
CA HIS A 189 12.77 2.65 31.63
C HIS A 189 12.62 2.31 30.14
N ASN A 190 11.82 3.08 29.41
CA ASN A 190 11.55 2.90 28.00
C ASN A 190 12.32 3.92 27.17
N VAL A 191 12.26 3.75 25.86
CA VAL A 191 12.89 4.64 24.89
C VAL A 191 11.87 5.02 23.84
N GLU A 192 11.77 6.29 23.51
CA GLU A 192 10.99 6.77 22.37
C GLU A 192 11.93 6.98 21.18
N TRP A 193 11.71 6.19 20.13
CA TRP A 193 12.47 6.32 18.89
C TRP A 193 11.60 5.94 17.69
N SER A 194 11.71 6.71 16.60
CA SER A 194 10.91 6.50 15.40
C SER A 194 11.65 5.61 14.40
N LEU A 195 10.95 4.63 13.83
CA LEU A 195 11.47 3.87 12.68
C LEU A 195 11.68 4.75 11.44
N ALA A 196 11.09 5.94 11.38
CA ALA A 196 11.34 6.91 10.31
C ALA A 196 12.75 7.51 10.39
N ASP A 197 13.34 7.54 11.59
CA ASP A 197 14.72 8.02 11.82
C ASP A 197 15.75 6.90 11.57
N LYS A 198 15.32 5.77 10.97
CA LYS A 198 16.19 4.65 10.63
C LYS A 198 17.24 5.10 9.61
N PRO A 199 18.53 4.85 9.85
CA PRO A 199 19.59 5.10 8.87
C PRO A 199 19.34 4.33 7.58
N SER A 200 19.66 4.94 6.44
CA SER A 200 19.53 4.29 5.13
C SER A 200 20.61 3.24 4.87
N GLU A 201 21.76 3.34 5.54
CA GLU A 201 22.90 2.47 5.35
C GLU A 201 22.97 1.41 6.47
N PRO A 202 22.78 0.12 6.16
CA PRO A 202 23.00 -0.95 7.11
C PRO A 202 24.50 -1.13 7.37
N LEU A 203 24.84 -1.51 8.60
CA LEU A 203 26.18 -1.96 8.95
C LEU A 203 26.48 -3.28 8.25
N GLU A 204 27.71 -3.39 7.74
CA GLU A 204 28.23 -4.67 7.25
C GLU A 204 28.25 -5.68 8.41
N THR A 205 27.41 -6.71 8.31
CA THR A 205 27.36 -7.81 9.27
C THR A 205 27.74 -9.16 8.65
N PRO A 206 29.02 -9.34 8.28
CA PRO A 206 29.48 -10.65 7.82
C PRO A 206 29.32 -11.68 8.95
N GLU A 207 28.97 -12.92 8.60
CA GLU A 207 28.86 -14.05 9.54
C GLU A 207 27.69 -13.98 10.55
N TRP A 208 26.48 -13.67 10.07
CA TRP A 208 25.26 -13.85 10.86
C TRP A 208 25.05 -15.33 11.23
N LYS A 209 24.93 -15.61 12.52
CA LYS A 209 24.67 -16.94 13.07
C LYS A 209 23.49 -16.86 14.03
N THR A 210 22.55 -17.79 13.87
CA THR A 210 21.43 -17.98 14.78
C THR A 210 21.53 -19.38 15.36
N ARG A 211 21.51 -19.47 16.69
CA ARG A 211 21.59 -20.74 17.42
C ARG A 211 20.55 -20.74 18.52
N ASP A 212 19.82 -21.85 18.62
CA ASP A 212 19.02 -22.15 19.79
C ASP A 212 19.94 -22.68 20.91
N VAL A 213 19.89 -22.05 22.08
CA VAL A 213 20.68 -22.43 23.27
C VAL A 213 19.76 -22.83 24.43
N GLY A 214 18.64 -23.50 24.11
CA GLY A 214 17.73 -24.11 25.07
C GLY A 214 16.54 -23.18 25.34
N PRO A 215 16.38 -22.61 26.55
CA PRO A 215 15.31 -21.64 26.80
C PRO A 215 15.65 -20.24 26.25
N MET A 216 16.68 -20.09 25.41
CA MET A 216 17.09 -18.81 24.84
C MET A 216 17.51 -18.97 23.38
N GLU A 217 17.25 -17.93 22.59
CA GLU A 217 17.70 -17.80 21.22
C GLU A 217 18.92 -16.89 21.15
N GLN A 218 19.99 -17.36 20.53
CA GLN A 218 21.25 -16.63 20.39
C GLN A 218 21.43 -16.14 18.95
N PHE A 219 21.60 -14.82 18.80
CA PHE A 219 22.00 -14.15 17.58
C PHE A 219 23.45 -13.69 17.72
N SER A 220 24.32 -14.06 16.79
CA SER A 220 25.73 -13.66 16.78
C SER A 220 26.06 -13.10 15.41
N PHE A 221 26.68 -11.92 15.37
CA PHE A 221 27.11 -11.29 14.12
C PHE A 221 28.35 -10.43 14.35
N ARG A 222 29.14 -10.23 13.30
CA ARG A 222 30.25 -9.28 13.33
C ARG A 222 29.77 -7.88 12.99
N LEU A 223 30.34 -6.87 13.63
CA LEU A 223 30.02 -5.46 13.45
C LEU A 223 31.13 -4.76 12.66
N GLY A 224 30.84 -4.45 11.40
CA GLY A 224 31.70 -3.66 10.53
C GLY A 224 33.08 -4.30 10.28
N LYS A 225 34.00 -3.47 9.78
CA LYS A 225 35.34 -3.89 9.33
C LYS A 225 36.31 -4.17 10.49
N ASN A 226 35.96 -3.75 11.70
CA ASN A 226 36.79 -3.93 12.89
C ASN A 226 36.71 -5.35 13.47
N GLY A 227 35.82 -6.19 12.95
CA GLY A 227 35.71 -7.61 13.32
C GLY A 227 35.14 -7.87 14.71
N TYR A 228 34.56 -6.86 15.37
CA TYR A 228 33.93 -7.04 16.68
C TYR A 228 32.72 -7.96 16.59
N VAL A 229 32.60 -8.91 17.51
CA VAL A 229 31.48 -9.86 17.52
C VAL A 229 30.47 -9.43 18.58
N LEU A 230 29.22 -9.24 18.18
CA LEU A 230 28.11 -9.01 19.10
C LEU A 230 27.25 -10.26 19.16
N GLN A 231 27.01 -10.75 20.39
CA GLN A 231 26.11 -11.86 20.67
C GLN A 231 24.96 -11.36 21.54
N LEU A 232 23.74 -11.65 21.11
CA LEU A 232 22.49 -11.32 21.78
C LEU A 232 21.81 -12.64 22.12
N GLN A 233 21.51 -12.87 23.39
CA GLN A 233 20.73 -14.01 23.84
C GLN A 233 19.40 -13.50 24.38
N ILE A 234 18.33 -14.02 23.81
CA ILE A 234 16.97 -13.60 24.10
C ILE A 234 16.21 -14.78 24.69
N PRO A 235 15.63 -14.65 25.88
CA PRO A 235 14.85 -15.72 26.46
C PRO A 235 13.63 -16.04 25.61
N LEU A 236 13.35 -17.33 25.45
CA LEU A 236 12.18 -17.86 24.76
C LEU A 236 11.14 -18.29 25.80
N LYS A 237 9.87 -18.06 25.48
CA LYS A 237 8.72 -18.64 26.16
C LYS A 237 8.65 -20.14 25.85
N PRO A 238 7.90 -20.95 26.64
CA PRO A 238 7.69 -22.37 26.38
C PRO A 238 7.09 -22.69 24.99
N ASN A 239 6.47 -21.70 24.35
CA ASN A 239 5.93 -21.80 22.98
C ASN A 239 6.95 -21.48 21.88
N GLY A 240 8.24 -21.29 22.22
CA GLY A 240 9.31 -20.95 21.29
C GLY A 240 9.31 -19.50 20.81
N GLN A 241 8.44 -18.63 21.33
CA GLN A 241 8.45 -17.20 20.98
C GLN A 241 9.36 -16.42 21.93
N PRO A 242 9.99 -15.32 21.48
CA PRO A 242 10.73 -14.43 22.36
C PRO A 242 9.89 -13.95 23.55
N MET A 243 10.52 -13.79 24.70
CA MET A 243 9.91 -13.30 25.93
C MET A 243 9.82 -11.77 25.92
N TYR A 244 9.15 -11.22 24.89
CA TYR A 244 8.80 -9.81 24.72
C TYR A 244 7.61 -9.63 23.76
#